data_AF-A0A5J5GGF8-F1
#
_entry.id   AF-A0A5J5GGF8-F1
#
_cell.length_a   1.000
_cell.length_b   1.000
_cell.length_c   1.000
_cell.angle_alpha   90.00
_cell.angle_beta   90.00
_cell.angle_gamma   90.00
#
_symmetry.space_group_name_H-M   'P 1'
#
loop_
_entity.id
_entity.type
_entity.pdbx_description
1 polymer ?
#
loop_
_entity_poly.entity_id
_entity_poly.type
_entity_poly.pdbx_seq_one_letter_code
_entity_poly.pdbx_strand_id
1 'polypeptide(L)'
;MIFSRKATHDDFLIEDEKWAKLLHPEVRSEFSYGSKSKAVFIYNQYNGCGIQRAKETIDQYEKFIAAWDDLNDNKEVFIQY
;
A
#
# COMPACT_ATOMS: atom_id res chain seq x y z
N MET A 1 -1.66 -18.63 -16.60
CA MET A 1 -2.76 -19.07 -15.73
C MET A 1 -2.59 -18.27 -14.45
N ILE A 2 -3.50 -17.34 -14.15
CA ILE A 2 -3.38 -16.48 -12.97
C ILE A 2 -4.04 -17.24 -11.81
N PHE A 3 -3.28 -17.54 -10.77
CA PHE A 3 -3.80 -18.22 -9.59
C PHE A 3 -4.27 -17.16 -8.60
N SER A 4 -5.52 -17.26 -8.17
CA SER A 4 -6.10 -16.36 -7.17
C SER A 4 -6.58 -17.16 -5.96
N ARG A 5 -6.34 -16.64 -4.76
CA ARG A 5 -6.86 -17.19 -3.51
C ARG A 5 -7.59 -16.14 -2.72
N LYS A 6 -8.56 -16.56 -1.90
CA LYS A 6 -9.21 -15.67 -0.93
C LYS A 6 -8.14 -15.15 0.03
N ALA A 7 -8.05 -13.84 0.15
CA ALA A 7 -7.13 -13.18 1.06
C ALA A 7 -7.54 -13.52 2.50
N THR A 8 -6.57 -13.90 3.32
CA THR A 8 -6.80 -14.05 4.76
C THR A 8 -6.26 -12.83 5.49
N HIS A 9 -6.72 -12.60 6.73
CA HIS A 9 -6.20 -11.51 7.55
C HIS A 9 -4.69 -11.61 7.77
N ASP A 10 -4.15 -12.83 7.80
CA ASP A 10 -2.72 -13.12 7.96
C ASP A 10 -1.88 -12.65 6.76
N ASP A 11 -2.39 -12.84 5.53
CA ASP A 11 -1.73 -12.35 4.31
C ASP A 11 -1.52 -10.84 4.33
N PHE A 12 -2.58 -10.16 4.74
CA PHE A 12 -2.64 -8.73 4.84
C PHE A 12 -1.67 -8.20 5.90
N LEU A 13 -1.53 -8.87 7.06
CA LEU A 13 -0.53 -8.52 8.08
C LEU A 13 0.90 -8.64 7.55
N ILE A 14 1.19 -9.72 6.80
CA ILE A 14 2.50 -9.92 6.17
C ILE A 14 2.79 -8.81 5.15
N GLU A 15 1.79 -8.40 4.36
CA GLU A 15 1.93 -7.27 3.44
C GLU A 15 2.09 -5.93 4.17
N ASP A 16 1.38 -5.68 5.27
CA ASP A 16 1.59 -4.46 6.05
C ASP A 16 3.01 -4.37 6.61
N GLU A 17 3.57 -5.48 7.11
CA GLU A 17 4.97 -5.52 7.55
C GLU A 17 5.95 -5.22 6.42
N LYS A 18 5.69 -5.70 5.20
CA LYS A 18 6.49 -5.35 4.02
C LYS A 18 6.39 -3.86 3.71
N TRP A 19 5.19 -3.31 3.73
CA TRP A 19 4.96 -1.89 3.53
C TRP A 19 5.61 -1.04 4.63
N ALA A 20 5.70 -1.53 5.86
CA ALA A 20 6.33 -0.82 6.98
C ALA A 20 7.85 -0.74 6.82
N LYS A 21 8.45 -1.75 6.16
CA LYS A 21 9.88 -1.75 5.80
C LYS A 21 10.17 -0.90 4.57
N LEU A 22 9.23 -0.81 3.63
CA LEU A 22 9.38 -0.04 2.37
C LEU A 22 9.06 1.45 2.53
N LEU A 23 8.02 1.79 3.28
CA LEU A 23 7.54 3.16 3.45
C LEU A 23 7.98 3.72 4.79
N HIS A 24 8.61 4.89 4.75
CA HIS A 24 8.90 5.66 5.96
C HIS A 24 7.59 6.01 6.70
N PRO A 25 7.60 6.04 8.05
CA PRO A 25 6.42 6.36 8.85
C PRO A 25 5.80 7.74 8.54
N GLU A 26 6.61 8.71 8.10
CA GLU A 26 6.11 10.01 7.63
C GLU A 26 5.26 9.90 6.36
N VAL A 27 5.65 9.03 5.43
CA VAL A 27 4.88 8.79 4.19
C VAL A 27 3.50 8.21 4.53
N ARG A 28 3.46 7.26 5.46
CA ARG A 28 2.20 6.65 5.94
C ARG A 28 1.32 7.68 6.65
N SER A 29 1.90 8.53 7.47
CA SER A 29 1.18 9.60 8.17
C SER A 29 0.55 10.58 7.18
N GLU A 30 1.32 11.10 6.23
CA GLU A 30 0.85 12.05 5.22
C GLU A 30 -0.20 11.44 4.28
N PHE A 31 -0.10 10.14 4.00
CA PHE A 31 -1.14 9.40 3.29
C PHE A 31 -2.44 9.33 4.11
N SER A 32 -2.36 9.03 5.41
CA SER A 32 -3.52 9.01 6.32
C SER A 32 -4.18 10.39 6.47
N TYR A 33 -3.41 11.47 6.39
CA TYR A 33 -3.93 12.85 6.34
C TYR A 33 -4.58 13.22 4.99
N GLY A 34 -4.66 12.30 4.02
CA GLY A 34 -5.30 12.53 2.71
C GLY A 34 -4.43 13.29 1.71
N SER A 35 -3.15 13.50 1.98
CA SER A 35 -2.24 14.27 1.12
C SER A 35 -1.36 13.36 0.24
N LYS A 36 -1.98 12.64 -0.72
CA LYS A 36 -1.28 11.71 -1.64
C LYS A 36 -0.07 12.36 -2.35
N SER A 37 -0.21 13.61 -2.80
CA SER A 37 0.89 14.34 -3.46
C SER A 37 2.10 14.56 -2.54
N LYS A 38 1.87 14.84 -1.25
CA LYS A 38 2.94 14.97 -0.27
C LYS A 38 3.58 13.63 0.05
N ALA A 39 2.78 12.56 0.19
CA ALA A 39 3.30 11.21 0.39
C ALA A 39 4.26 10.79 -0.75
N VAL A 40 3.90 11.08 -2.01
CA VAL A 40 4.77 10.83 -3.18
C VAL A 40 6.05 11.67 -3.11
N PHE A 41 5.94 12.95 -2.73
CA PHE A 41 7.10 13.83 -2.62
C PHE A 41 8.09 13.36 -1.55
N ILE A 42 7.58 13.00 -0.36
CA ILE A 42 8.38 12.52 0.76
C ILE A 42 9.01 11.16 0.43
N TYR A 43 8.25 10.25 -0.18
CA TYR A 43 8.80 8.95 -0.60
C TYR A 43 9.93 9.10 -1.63
N ASN A 44 9.79 10.00 -2.60
CA ASN A 44 10.84 10.36 -3.54
C ASN A 44 12.06 10.95 -2.80
N GLN A 45 11.87 11.85 -1.85
CA GLN A 45 12.97 12.41 -1.06
C GLN A 45 13.77 11.34 -0.30
N TYR A 46 13.08 10.38 0.32
CA TYR A 46 13.72 9.33 1.12
C TYR A 46 14.43 8.28 0.27
N ASN A 47 13.84 7.86 -0.85
CA ASN A 47 14.38 6.79 -1.69
C ASN A 47 15.22 7.28 -2.87
N GLY A 48 15.20 8.59 -3.16
CA GLY A 48 15.86 9.18 -4.33
C GLY A 48 15.38 8.61 -5.66
N CYS A 49 14.18 8.04 -5.70
CA CYS A 49 13.64 7.35 -6.88
C CYS A 49 12.79 8.29 -7.74
N GLY A 50 12.79 8.09 -9.06
CA GLY A 50 12.03 8.95 -9.98
C GLY A 50 10.56 9.11 -9.57
N ILE A 51 10.00 10.30 -9.80
CA ILE A 51 8.62 10.69 -9.42
C ILE A 51 7.58 9.66 -9.86
N GLN A 52 7.76 9.07 -11.05
CA GLN A 52 6.88 8.04 -11.57
C GLN A 52 6.84 6.80 -10.67
N ARG A 53 8.01 6.31 -10.28
CA ARG A 53 8.13 5.14 -9.38
C ARG A 53 7.56 5.44 -8.01
N ALA A 54 7.80 6.63 -7.48
CA ALA A 54 7.20 7.08 -6.22
C ALA A 54 5.67 7.09 -6.29
N LYS A 55 5.10 7.62 -7.38
CA LYS A 55 3.66 7.62 -7.61
C LYS A 55 3.10 6.21 -7.71
N GLU A 56 3.74 5.32 -8.45
CA GLU A 56 3.32 3.91 -8.58
C GLU A 56 3.34 3.19 -7.22
N THR A 57 4.37 3.42 -6.39
CA THR A 57 4.43 2.83 -5.06
C THR A 57 3.30 3.32 -4.16
N ILE A 58 3.03 4.62 -4.12
CA ILE A 58 1.93 5.17 -3.31
C ILE A 58 0.56 4.70 -3.85
N ASP A 59 0.41 4.54 -5.16
CA ASP A 59 -0.81 4.00 -5.76
C ASP A 59 -1.06 2.54 -5.38
N GLN A 60 0.00 1.72 -5.33
CA GLN A 60 -0.09 0.35 -4.82
C GLN A 60 -0.44 0.30 -3.33
N TYR A 61 0.15 1.19 -2.53
CA TYR A 61 -0.17 1.28 -1.11
C TYR A 61 -1.63 1.71 -0.88
N GLU A 62 -2.15 2.64 -1.67
CA GLU A 62 -3.56 3.04 -1.63
C GLU A 62 -4.50 1.87 -1.93
N LYS A 63 -4.18 1.08 -2.95
CA LYS A 63 -4.95 -0.14 -3.29
C LYS A 63 -4.90 -1.16 -2.17
N PHE A 64 -3.75 -1.34 -1.52
CA PHE A 64 -3.62 -2.22 -0.36
C PHE A 64 -4.51 -1.76 0.81
N ILE A 65 -4.51 -0.46 1.13
CA ILE A 65 -5.36 0.09 2.19
C ILE A 65 -6.85 -0.06 1.85
N ALA A 66 -7.24 0.22 0.61
CA ALA A 66 -8.63 0.01 0.16
C ALA A 66 -9.04 -1.47 0.28
N ALA A 67 -8.15 -2.39 -0.13
CA ALA A 67 -8.37 -3.82 0.01
C ALA A 67 -8.46 -4.27 1.47
N TRP A 68 -7.66 -3.66 2.37
CA TRP A 68 -7.75 -3.91 3.82
C TRP A 68 -9.08 -3.42 4.40
N ASP A 69 -9.54 -2.25 3.97
CA ASP A 69 -10.84 -1.69 4.37
C ASP A 69 -12.00 -2.57 3.87
N ASP A 70 -11.95 -3.00 2.60
CA ASP A 70 -12.93 -3.92 2.02
C ASP A 70 -12.96 -5.27 2.78
N LEU A 71 -11.80 -5.81 3.19
CA LEU A 71 -11.74 -7.02 4.02
C LEU A 71 -12.43 -6.81 5.39
N ASN A 72 -12.22 -5.66 6.03
CA ASN A 72 -12.89 -5.33 7.31
C ASN A 72 -14.40 -5.12 7.14
N ASP A 73 -14.84 -4.63 5.98
CA ASP A 73 -16.25 -4.52 5.61
C ASP A 73 -16.88 -5.88 5.22
N ASN A 74 -16.18 -7.00 5.49
CA ASN A 74 -16.57 -8.37 5.13
C ASN A 74 -16.71 -8.62 3.62
N LYS A 75 -16.12 -7.79 2.77
CA LYS A 75 -16.08 -8.05 1.33
C LYS A 75 -15.00 -9.08 1.02
N GLU A 76 -15.24 -9.82 -0.07
CA GLU A 76 -14.31 -10.85 -0.51
C GLU A 76 -13.15 -10.23 -1.29
N VAL A 77 -11.97 -10.27 -0.68
CA VAL A 77 -10.74 -9.83 -1.32
C VAL A 77 -9.96 -11.04 -1.82
N PHE A 78 -9.40 -10.93 -3.03
CA PHE A 78 -8.64 -11.99 -3.67
C PHE A 78 -7.21 -11.52 -3.93
N ILE A 79 -6.23 -12.35 -3.56
CA ILE A 79 -4.81 -12.13 -3.86
C ILE A 79 -4.51 -12.83 -5.18
N GLN A 80 -3.93 -12.11 -6.13
CA GLN A 80 -3.47 -12.66 -7.41
C GLN A 80 -1.94 -12.85 -7.37
N TYR A 81 -1.47 -14.03 -7.79
CA TYR A 81 -0.05 -14.39 -7.90
C TYR A 81 0.48 -14.30 -9.34
#